data_AF-A0A6J8DWA3-F1
#
_entry.id   AF-A0A6J8DWA3-F1
#
_cell.length_a   1.000
_cell.length_b   1.000
_cell.length_c   1.000
_cell.angle_alpha   90.00
_cell.angle_beta   90.00
_cell.angle_gamma   90.00
#
_symmetry.space_group_name_H-M   'P 1'
#
loop_
_entity.id
_entity.type
_entity.pdbx_description
1 polymer ?
#
loop_
_entity_poly.entity_id
_entity_poly.type
_entity_poly.pdbx_seq_one_letter_code
_entity_poly.pdbx_strand_id
1 'polypeptide(L)'
;MRDHQVKQARPLTRYLPVRNQEFNLKTHIETAGHHLDTCPHVTVTPTSCRGFLHKMGNKFKTWHKRWFVFDRVKRSLVYYTDKTETRAKGGIYFQAIEEVYVDHLRTVKSPNHKLTFCVKTFDRTYYMVAPSPEAMRIWIDVIFTGAEGYQQFLS
;
A
#
# COMPACT_ATOMS: atom_id res chain seq x y z
N MET A 1 8.07 0.45 -43.96
CA MET A 1 8.36 -0.31 -42.72
C MET A 1 7.47 0.27 -41.63
N ARG A 2 6.74 -0.57 -40.88
CA ARG A 2 5.59 -0.18 -40.05
C ARG A 2 6.05 0.47 -38.74
N ASP A 3 5.62 1.71 -38.52
CA ASP A 3 5.72 2.41 -37.24
C ASP A 3 5.04 1.61 -36.12
N HIS A 4 5.80 1.23 -35.10
CA HIS A 4 5.24 0.71 -33.86
C HIS A 4 4.68 1.89 -33.05
N GLN A 5 3.39 2.19 -33.26
CA GLN A 5 2.61 2.96 -32.30
C GLN A 5 2.60 2.21 -30.97
N VAL A 6 3.42 2.67 -30.01
CA VAL A 6 3.28 2.31 -28.61
C VAL A 6 1.91 2.79 -28.17
N LYS A 7 0.94 1.88 -28.05
CA LYS A 7 -0.37 2.17 -27.47
C LYS A 7 -0.16 2.62 -26.04
N GLN A 8 -0.13 3.94 -25.83
CA GLN A 8 -0.19 4.55 -24.50
C GLN A 8 -1.55 4.21 -23.88
N ALA A 9 -1.58 3.12 -23.12
CA ALA A 9 -2.69 2.87 -22.21
C ALA A 9 -2.65 3.95 -21.12
N ARG A 10 -3.61 4.86 -21.15
CA ARG A 10 -3.83 5.82 -20.06
C ARG A 10 -4.08 5.03 -18.76
N PRO A 11 -3.42 5.35 -17.64
CA PRO A 11 -3.79 4.77 -16.35
C PRO A 11 -5.25 5.08 -16.05
N LEU A 12 -6.04 4.05 -15.72
CA LEU A 12 -7.48 4.13 -15.50
C LEU A 12 -7.87 4.76 -14.15
N THR A 13 -6.99 5.50 -13.48
CA THR A 13 -7.28 6.11 -12.17
C THR A 13 -6.76 7.53 -12.06
N ARG A 14 -7.68 8.42 -11.67
CA ARG A 14 -7.58 9.88 -11.60
C ARG A 14 -6.77 10.41 -10.41
N TYR A 15 -6.00 9.56 -9.75
CA TYR A 15 -5.26 9.90 -8.53
C TYR A 15 -3.77 9.91 -8.81
N LEU A 16 -3.29 11.04 -9.31
CA LEU A 16 -1.85 11.32 -9.32
C LEU A 16 -1.39 11.47 -7.86
N PRO A 17 -0.19 10.97 -7.49
CA PRO A 17 0.35 11.18 -6.16
C PRO A 17 0.46 12.69 -5.87
N VAL A 18 -0.24 13.14 -4.82
CA VAL A 18 -0.30 14.57 -4.46
C VAL A 18 0.97 14.96 -3.73
N ARG A 19 1.76 15.82 -4.37
CA ARG A 19 3.07 16.33 -3.91
C ARG A 19 3.00 17.55 -3.00
N ASN A 20 1.79 18.04 -2.69
CA ASN A 20 1.65 19.21 -1.81
C ASN A 20 2.10 18.84 -0.38
N GLN A 21 2.98 19.63 0.22
CA GLN A 21 3.37 19.48 1.63
C GLN A 21 2.17 19.65 2.58
N GLU A 22 1.11 20.32 2.14
CA GLU A 22 -0.17 20.45 2.86
C GLU A 22 -1.11 19.25 2.65
N PHE A 23 -0.67 18.20 1.96
CA PHE A 23 -1.49 17.01 1.74
C PHE A 23 -1.84 16.34 3.05
N ASN A 24 -3.12 16.38 3.41
CA ASN A 24 -3.68 15.70 4.55
C ASN A 24 -4.18 14.31 4.12
N LEU A 25 -3.44 13.26 4.46
CA LEU A 25 -3.77 11.87 4.14
C LEU A 25 -5.15 11.47 4.68
N LYS A 26 -5.50 11.88 5.90
CA LYS A 26 -6.79 11.53 6.52
C LYS A 26 -7.94 12.06 5.67
N THR A 27 -7.94 13.36 5.39
CA THR A 27 -8.98 14.02 4.59
C THR A 27 -9.04 13.46 3.17
N HIS A 28 -7.89 13.14 2.57
CA HIS A 28 -7.85 12.52 1.25
C HIS A 28 -8.55 11.16 1.22
N ILE A 29 -8.26 10.30 2.20
CA ILE A 29 -8.87 8.97 2.29
C ILE A 29 -10.38 9.06 2.57
N GLU A 30 -10.81 10.00 3.41
CA GLU A 30 -12.24 10.28 3.62
C GLU A 30 -12.93 10.75 2.33
N THR A 31 -12.27 11.63 1.56
CA THR A 31 -12.79 12.13 0.27
C THR A 31 -12.83 11.03 -0.80
N ALA A 32 -11.98 10.01 -0.71
CA ALA A 32 -12.03 8.81 -1.56
C ALA A 32 -13.22 7.89 -1.22
N GLY A 33 -14.01 8.22 -0.18
CA GLY A 33 -15.23 7.52 0.20
C GLY A 33 -15.07 6.55 1.38
N HIS A 34 -13.94 6.60 2.09
CA HIS A 34 -13.70 5.75 3.25
C HIS A 34 -14.23 6.37 4.54
N HIS A 35 -15.08 5.62 5.26
CA HIS A 35 -15.55 6.01 6.58
C HIS A 35 -14.62 5.43 7.66
N LEU A 36 -13.58 6.17 8.03
CA LEU A 36 -12.53 5.70 8.94
C LEU A 36 -13.05 5.26 10.32
N ASP A 37 -14.12 5.90 10.82
CA ASP A 37 -14.76 5.55 12.10
C ASP A 37 -15.35 4.13 12.11
N THR A 38 -15.67 3.60 10.92
CA THR A 38 -16.24 2.24 10.77
C THR A 38 -15.17 1.16 10.61
N CYS A 39 -13.89 1.52 10.56
CA CYS A 39 -12.79 0.58 10.36
C CYS A 39 -11.78 0.63 11.52
N PRO A 40 -12.05 -0.05 12.65
CA PRO A 40 -11.20 -0.01 13.84
C PRO A 40 -9.83 -0.69 13.65
N HIS A 41 -9.61 -1.32 12.49
CA HIS A 41 -8.37 -2.01 12.15
C HIS A 41 -7.25 -1.08 11.69
N VAL A 42 -7.60 0.15 11.31
CA VAL A 42 -6.66 1.16 10.82
C VAL A 42 -6.81 2.46 11.60
N THR A 43 -5.71 3.16 11.77
CA THR A 43 -5.69 4.52 12.33
C THR A 43 -4.98 5.42 11.35
N VAL A 44 -5.73 6.38 10.78
CA VAL A 44 -5.21 7.33 9.78
C VAL A 44 -5.11 8.71 10.41
N THR A 45 -3.95 9.32 10.29
CA THR A 45 -3.68 10.72 10.64
C THR A 45 -3.29 11.48 9.37
N PRO A 46 -3.14 12.82 9.41
CA PRO A 46 -2.75 13.60 8.24
C PRO A 46 -1.46 13.13 7.55
N THR A 47 -0.56 12.46 8.27
CA THR A 47 0.76 12.06 7.76
C THR A 47 1.02 10.56 7.84
N SER A 48 0.09 9.74 8.36
CA SER A 48 0.36 8.32 8.57
C SER A 48 -0.87 7.45 8.61
N CYS A 49 -0.70 6.16 8.30
CA CYS A 49 -1.70 5.12 8.47
C CYS A 49 -1.06 3.94 9.20
N ARG A 50 -1.73 3.39 10.20
CA ARG A 50 -1.23 2.26 10.99
C ARG A 50 -2.28 1.18 11.14
N GLY A 51 -1.86 -0.07 11.24
CA GLY A 51 -2.77 -1.19 11.35
C GLY A 51 -2.07 -2.54 11.30
N PHE A 52 -2.74 -3.60 11.75
CA PHE A 52 -2.23 -4.96 11.61
C PHE A 52 -2.54 -5.53 10.24
N LEU A 53 -1.54 -6.13 9.60
CA LEU A 53 -1.68 -6.97 8.41
C LEU A 53 -0.97 -8.30 8.64
N HIS A 54 -1.45 -9.36 7.99
CA HIS A 54 -0.65 -10.58 7.85
C HIS A 54 0.22 -10.45 6.60
N LYS A 55 1.53 -10.58 6.73
CA LYS A 55 2.45 -10.57 5.59
C LYS A 55 3.10 -11.92 5.38
N MET A 56 3.34 -12.27 4.13
CA MET A 56 4.12 -13.46 3.79
C MET A 56 5.62 -13.20 4.02
N GLY A 57 6.32 -14.18 4.59
CA GLY A 57 7.78 -14.20 4.72
C GLY A 57 8.46 -14.34 3.36
N ASN A 58 9.66 -13.78 3.21
CA ASN A 58 10.36 -13.78 1.92
C ASN A 58 10.99 -15.15 1.63
N LYS A 59 11.81 -15.65 2.57
CA LYS A 59 12.53 -16.93 2.45
C LYS A 59 11.62 -18.12 2.71
N PHE A 60 10.99 -18.12 3.88
CA PHE A 60 9.98 -19.10 4.25
C PHE A 60 8.64 -18.42 4.07
N LYS A 61 7.81 -18.91 3.15
CA LYS A 61 6.52 -18.30 2.75
C LYS A 61 5.43 -18.42 3.84
N THR A 62 5.82 -18.31 5.10
CA THR A 62 4.96 -18.32 6.28
C THR A 62 4.32 -16.96 6.48
N TRP A 63 3.09 -16.94 7.02
CA TRP A 63 2.34 -15.71 7.25
C TRP A 63 2.56 -15.20 8.67
N HIS A 64 2.82 -13.91 8.81
CA HIS A 64 3.07 -13.28 10.10
C HIS A 64 2.23 -12.03 10.27
N LYS A 65 1.49 -11.94 11.39
CA LYS A 65 0.83 -10.70 11.81
C LYS A 65 1.88 -9.67 12.21
N ARG A 66 1.85 -8.49 11.58
CA ARG A 66 2.78 -7.39 11.83
C ARG A 66 2.03 -6.07 11.87
N TRP A 67 2.49 -5.16 12.71
CA TRP A 67 1.99 -3.80 12.78
C TRP A 67 2.67 -2.98 11.70
N PHE A 68 1.90 -2.55 10.70
CA PHE A 68 2.40 -1.71 9.62
C PHE A 68 2.18 -0.24 9.94
N VAL A 69 3.15 0.58 9.54
CA VAL A 69 3.16 2.02 9.68
C VAL A 69 3.56 2.61 8.33
N PHE A 70 2.58 3.20 7.67
CA PHE A 70 2.78 4.11 6.55
C PHE A 70 3.06 5.50 7.09
N ASP A 71 4.17 6.11 6.68
CA ASP A 71 4.64 7.40 7.16
C ASP A 71 5.02 8.29 5.97
N ARG A 72 4.27 9.37 5.75
CA ARG A 72 4.51 10.36 4.70
C ARG A 72 5.80 11.13 4.91
N VAL A 73 6.11 11.49 6.16
CA VAL A 73 7.27 12.31 6.50
C VAL A 73 8.55 11.52 6.24
N LYS A 74 8.58 10.26 6.68
CA LYS A 74 9.70 9.34 6.43
C LYS A 74 9.67 8.68 5.06
N ARG A 75 8.61 8.92 4.27
CA ARG A 75 8.38 8.35 2.93
C ARG A 75 8.53 6.82 2.89
N SER A 76 7.94 6.14 3.87
CA SER A 76 8.15 4.71 4.07
C SER A 76 6.92 3.96 4.57
N LEU A 77 6.84 2.69 4.23
CA LEU A 77 5.93 1.70 4.80
C LEU A 77 6.78 0.69 5.59
N VAL A 78 6.83 0.83 6.91
CA VAL A 78 7.64 -0.01 7.82
C VAL A 78 6.73 -0.94 8.60
N TYR A 79 7.22 -2.11 8.98
CA TYR A 79 6.47 -3.03 9.83
C TYR A 79 7.26 -3.52 11.05
N TYR A 80 6.52 -3.72 12.14
CA TYR A 80 6.99 -4.07 13.47
C TYR A 80 6.31 -5.35 13.95
N THR A 81 6.81 -5.92 15.05
CA THR A 81 6.15 -7.07 15.69
C THR A 81 4.73 -6.71 16.13
N ASP A 82 4.57 -5.53 16.72
CA ASP A 82 3.34 -5.06 17.38
C ASP A 82 3.27 -3.52 17.41
N LYS A 83 2.25 -3.00 18.08
CA LYS A 83 1.93 -1.57 18.20
C LYS A 83 2.96 -0.75 18.99
N THR A 84 3.91 -1.38 19.68
CA THR A 84 4.94 -0.65 20.44
C THR A 84 5.95 0.05 19.52
N GLU A 85 6.03 -0.36 18.25
CA GLU A 85 6.92 0.22 17.23
C GLU A 85 8.42 0.23 17.63
N THR A 86 8.82 -0.64 18.57
CA THR A 86 10.16 -0.65 19.18
C THR A 86 11.27 -1.10 18.24
N ARG A 87 11.04 -2.14 17.43
CA ARG A 87 12.04 -2.68 16.49
C ARG A 87 11.44 -3.00 15.13
N ALA A 88 11.85 -2.24 14.12
CA ALA A 88 11.49 -2.49 12.74
C ALA A 88 11.97 -3.89 12.31
N LYS A 89 11.09 -4.63 11.64
CA LYS A 89 11.39 -5.96 11.05
C LYS A 89 11.67 -5.86 9.55
N GLY A 90 11.34 -4.74 8.93
CA GLY A 90 11.60 -4.40 7.55
C GLY A 90 10.70 -3.25 7.11
N GLY A 91 10.88 -2.79 5.89
CA GLY A 91 10.05 -1.74 5.32
C GLY A 91 10.25 -1.59 3.82
N ILE A 92 9.49 -0.67 3.25
CA ILE A 92 9.47 -0.32 1.84
C ILE A 92 9.55 1.20 1.76
N TYR A 93 10.55 1.73 1.06
CA TYR A 93 10.55 3.16 0.72
C TYR A 93 9.58 3.42 -0.41
N PHE A 94 8.89 4.56 -0.41
CA PHE A 94 7.88 4.86 -1.43
C PHE A 94 8.43 4.82 -2.85
N GLN A 95 9.66 5.28 -3.05
CA GLN A 95 10.33 5.24 -4.35
C GLN A 95 10.53 3.82 -4.89
N ALA A 96 10.52 2.81 -4.02
CA ALA A 96 10.68 1.41 -4.40
C ALA A 96 9.36 0.76 -4.84
N ILE A 97 8.22 1.40 -4.62
CA ILE A 97 6.90 0.86 -4.94
C ILE A 97 6.63 1.09 -6.43
N GLU A 98 6.42 0.02 -7.17
CA GLU A 98 6.03 0.07 -8.58
C GLU A 98 4.51 0.00 -8.73
N GLU A 99 3.87 -0.94 -8.03
CA GLU A 99 2.45 -1.22 -8.17
C GLU A 99 1.84 -1.66 -6.84
N VAL A 100 0.55 -1.36 -6.67
CA VAL A 100 -0.28 -1.85 -5.57
C VAL A 100 -1.55 -2.43 -6.17
N TYR A 101 -1.87 -3.69 -5.90
CA TYR A 101 -2.99 -4.38 -6.54
C TYR A 101 -3.56 -5.51 -5.69
N VAL A 102 -4.81 -5.90 -5.94
CA VAL A 102 -5.44 -7.06 -5.32
C VAL A 102 -4.97 -8.35 -6.02
N ASP A 103 -4.65 -9.40 -5.27
CA ASP A 103 -4.20 -10.70 -5.82
C ASP A 103 -5.37 -11.54 -6.34
N HIS A 104 -6.04 -11.06 -7.40
CA HIS A 104 -7.19 -11.73 -7.99
C HIS A 104 -6.87 -13.14 -8.52
N LEU A 105 -5.63 -13.34 -8.98
CA LEU A 105 -5.15 -14.60 -9.52
C LEU A 105 -4.76 -15.62 -8.44
N ARG A 106 -4.82 -15.23 -7.15
CA ARG A 106 -4.47 -16.08 -6.01
C ARG A 106 -3.07 -16.69 -6.18
N THR A 107 -2.12 -15.85 -6.56
CA THR A 107 -0.75 -16.28 -6.88
C THR A 107 -0.02 -16.91 -5.69
N VAL A 108 -0.52 -16.73 -4.46
CA VAL A 108 -0.02 -17.37 -3.24
C VAL A 108 -1.12 -18.06 -2.43
N LYS A 109 -0.74 -19.08 -1.65
CA LYS A 109 -1.63 -19.70 -0.65
C LYS A 109 -1.74 -18.81 0.59
N SER A 110 -2.64 -17.82 0.54
CA SER A 110 -2.89 -16.91 1.66
C SER A 110 -3.97 -17.41 2.61
N PRO A 111 -3.99 -16.94 3.89
CA PRO A 111 -5.04 -17.25 4.84
C PRO A 111 -6.44 -16.85 4.37
N ASN A 112 -6.55 -15.79 3.58
CA ASN A 112 -7.82 -15.36 2.98
C ASN A 112 -7.57 -14.63 1.65
N HIS A 113 -7.77 -15.34 0.54
CA HIS A 113 -7.54 -14.81 -0.81
C HIS A 113 -8.42 -13.59 -1.14
N LYS A 114 -9.62 -13.47 -0.56
CA LYS A 114 -10.52 -12.33 -0.82
C LYS A 114 -10.02 -11.03 -0.20
N LEU A 115 -9.12 -11.13 0.77
CA LEU A 115 -8.54 -10.00 1.51
C LEU A 115 -7.04 -9.85 1.23
N THR A 116 -6.54 -10.48 0.15
CA THR A 116 -5.11 -10.48 -0.21
C THR A 116 -4.81 -9.39 -1.23
N PHE A 117 -3.82 -8.57 -0.93
CA PHE A 117 -3.28 -7.57 -1.85
C PHE A 117 -1.75 -7.58 -1.84
N CYS A 118 -1.18 -6.94 -2.84
CA CYS A 118 0.24 -6.94 -3.15
C CYS A 118 0.77 -5.52 -3.20
N VAL A 119 1.97 -5.33 -2.65
CA VAL A 119 2.83 -4.16 -2.93
C VAL A 119 4.04 -4.70 -3.67
N LYS A 120 4.12 -4.39 -4.97
CA LYS A 120 5.24 -4.79 -5.82
C LYS A 120 6.32 -3.72 -5.76
N THR A 121 7.54 -4.16 -5.51
CA THR A 121 8.74 -3.32 -5.53
C THR A 121 9.74 -3.86 -6.54
N PHE A 122 10.77 -3.07 -6.86
CA PHE A 122 11.82 -3.47 -7.82
C PHE A 122 12.49 -4.82 -7.50
N ASP A 123 12.62 -5.14 -6.21
CA ASP A 123 13.31 -6.32 -5.72
C ASP A 123 12.39 -7.52 -5.44
N ARG A 124 11.13 -7.28 -5.05
CA ARG A 124 10.18 -8.35 -4.70
C ARG A 124 8.73 -7.88 -4.62
N THR A 125 7.81 -8.84 -4.52
CA THR A 125 6.41 -8.58 -4.19
C THR A 125 6.12 -8.90 -2.73
N TYR A 126 5.52 -7.94 -2.02
CA TYR A 126 5.02 -8.10 -0.66
C TYR A 126 3.55 -8.50 -0.70
N TYR A 127 3.26 -9.72 -0.27
CA TYR A 127 1.90 -10.22 -0.13
C TYR A 127 1.38 -9.94 1.27
N MET A 128 0.18 -9.35 1.33
CA MET A 128 -0.46 -8.91 2.57
C MET A 128 -1.91 -9.37 2.61
N VAL A 129 -2.41 -9.71 3.80
CA VAL A 129 -3.82 -10.00 4.07
C VAL A 129 -4.35 -9.02 5.10
N ALA A 130 -5.38 -8.28 4.71
CA ALA A 130 -6.07 -7.35 5.58
C ALA A 130 -7.08 -8.07 6.49
N PRO A 131 -7.41 -7.51 7.67
CA PRO A 131 -8.38 -8.10 8.59
C PRO A 131 -9.84 -7.96 8.13
N SER A 132 -10.14 -7.02 7.24
CA SER A 132 -11.48 -6.80 6.69
C SER A 132 -11.41 -6.24 5.25
N PRO A 133 -12.51 -6.30 4.47
CA PRO A 133 -12.57 -5.68 3.14
C PRO A 133 -12.28 -4.18 3.18
N GLU A 134 -12.85 -3.47 4.16
CA GLU A 134 -12.65 -2.03 4.31
C GLU A 134 -11.20 -1.67 4.64
N ALA A 135 -10.58 -2.42 5.55
CA ALA A 135 -9.16 -2.24 5.87
C ALA A 135 -8.27 -2.48 4.63
N MET A 136 -8.59 -3.46 3.80
CA MET A 136 -7.87 -3.72 2.56
C MET A 136 -7.93 -2.53 1.61
N ARG A 137 -9.15 -2.01 1.37
CA ARG A 137 -9.34 -0.87 0.47
C ARG A 137 -8.61 0.37 0.98
N ILE A 138 -8.72 0.68 2.28
CA ILE A 138 -7.99 1.80 2.90
C ILE A 138 -6.47 1.62 2.73
N TRP A 139 -5.92 0.43 2.99
CA TRP A 139 -4.49 0.20 2.81
C TRP A 139 -4.03 0.37 1.37
N ILE A 140 -4.81 -0.13 0.40
CA ILE A 140 -4.52 0.04 -1.02
C ILE A 140 -4.51 1.52 -1.39
N ASP A 141 -5.56 2.27 -1.03
CA ASP A 141 -5.65 3.69 -1.36
C ASP A 141 -4.57 4.51 -0.65
N VAL A 142 -4.31 4.27 0.63
CA VAL A 142 -3.21 4.91 1.37
C VAL A 142 -1.87 4.69 0.68
N ILE A 143 -1.55 3.47 0.25
CA ILE A 143 -0.26 3.18 -0.36
C ILE A 143 -0.24 3.72 -1.80
N PHE A 144 -1.33 3.56 -2.56
CA PHE A 144 -1.38 3.96 -3.97
C PHE A 144 -1.40 5.48 -4.16
N THR A 145 -2.21 6.22 -3.40
CA THR A 145 -2.35 7.67 -3.54
C THR A 145 -1.48 8.45 -2.55
N GLY A 146 -1.23 7.85 -1.38
CA GLY A 146 -0.42 8.44 -0.35
C GLY A 146 1.08 8.24 -0.57
N ALA A 147 1.53 7.12 -1.15
CA ALA A 147 2.94 6.96 -1.51
C ALA A 147 3.19 7.73 -2.81
N GLU A 148 4.19 8.61 -2.82
CA GLU A 148 4.55 9.39 -4.00
C GLU A 148 5.27 8.56 -5.10
N GLY A 149 5.04 7.25 -5.15
CA GLY A 149 5.71 6.32 -6.06
C GLY A 149 5.10 6.35 -7.46
N TYR A 150 5.65 7.20 -8.34
CA TYR A 150 6.04 6.93 -9.73
C TYR A 150 6.56 8.24 -10.36
N GLN A 151 7.85 8.33 -10.71
CA GLN A 151 8.51 9.54 -11.26
C GLN A 151 8.96 9.41 -12.72
N GLN A 152 8.49 8.43 -13.51
CA GLN A 152 8.99 8.24 -14.88
C GLN A 152 8.15 8.89 -16.00
N PHE A 153 7.15 9.72 -15.69
CA PHE A 153 6.30 10.37 -16.72
C PHE A 153 6.27 11.91 -16.68
N LEU A 154 7.26 12.58 -16.07
CA LEU A 154 7.32 14.05 -16.02
C LEU A 154 8.64 14.64 -16.58
N SER A 155 9.29 13.97 -17.52
CA SER A 155 10.34 14.58 -18.37
C SER A 155 9.80 14.86 -19.76
#